data_AF-A0A7S0MN33-F1
#
_entry.id   AF-A0A7S0MN33-F1
#
_cell.length_a   1.000
_cell.length_b   1.000
_cell.length_c   1.000
_cell.angle_alpha   90.00
_cell.angle_beta   90.00
_cell.angle_gamma   90.00
#
_symmetry.space_group_name_H-M   'P 1'
#
loop_
_entity.id
_entity.type
_entity.pdbx_description
1 polymer ?
#
loop_
_entity_poly.entity_id
_entity_poly.type
_entity_poly.pdbx_seq_one_letter_code
_entity_poly.pdbx_strand_id
1 'polypeptide(L)'
;RRHAAHHSGDSDGGRGRHESTHAEAGDRAAAHAHAKGHAPRSEGKARESKARHEERHAAAAAAGLADNSSCNCLATKMILLPAEFPALADRFCAAFRRAVAATRPEPAWYPGMRERYEKWRESVTRAGATVEVLDAAPPKAVGALASGEHAALPFALADLGTVSADDAGRLDRAFADVAWTREEPFAPVCCILRVGGATLEAYAAAAFALADRQLWGNLSCAVYAPDAAVPLALRAAADKTLRYGAVGINTPTFLCYKPAGYWGGPRGVNSLADAQSGVGNVCNMLMLDSARSCAVVCKFDQAPPGQLPIGAWGSKLLCRLICLGWRGLLPW
;
A
#
# COMPACT_ATOMS: atom_id res chain seq x y z
N ARG A 1 64.88 -65.89 -14.30
CA ARG A 1 65.20 -67.22 -13.74
C ARG A 1 64.07 -67.63 -12.81
N ARG A 2 63.41 -68.77 -13.12
CA ARG A 2 62.97 -69.87 -12.23
C ARG A 2 62.12 -69.48 -10.99
N HIS A 3 60.83 -69.88 -10.93
CA HIS A 3 60.35 -71.23 -10.50
C HIS A 3 60.73 -71.52 -9.04
N ALA A 4 59.91 -72.08 -8.14
CA ALA A 4 58.53 -72.59 -8.08
C ALA A 4 58.37 -72.97 -6.56
N ALA A 5 57.43 -73.76 -6.02
CA ALA A 5 56.37 -74.62 -6.55
C ALA A 5 55.36 -74.98 -5.44
N HIS A 6 54.15 -75.42 -5.84
CA HIS A 6 53.36 -76.52 -5.23
C HIS A 6 52.94 -76.48 -3.72
N HIS A 7 51.91 -77.22 -3.24
CA HIS A 7 51.15 -78.35 -3.80
C HIS A 7 49.64 -78.32 -3.42
N SER A 8 48.81 -78.94 -4.28
CA SER A 8 47.60 -79.78 -4.08
C SER A 8 47.05 -80.07 -2.67
N GLY A 9 45.79 -80.46 -2.46
CA GLY A 9 44.63 -80.81 -3.32
C GLY A 9 43.45 -81.20 -2.40
N ASP A 10 42.18 -80.94 -2.71
CA ASP A 10 41.27 -81.62 -3.68
C ASP A 10 40.34 -82.65 -3.00
N SER A 11 39.10 -82.79 -3.49
CA SER A 11 37.98 -83.67 -3.03
C SER A 11 37.41 -83.46 -1.60
N ASP A 12 36.16 -83.76 -1.25
CA ASP A 12 34.84 -83.90 -1.94
C ASP A 12 33.74 -84.00 -0.85
N GLY A 13 32.44 -83.97 -1.18
CA GLY A 13 31.36 -84.47 -0.30
C GLY A 13 30.32 -83.45 0.18
N GLY A 14 29.38 -83.10 -0.70
CA GLY A 14 28.36 -82.06 -0.45
C GLY A 14 27.05 -82.44 0.26
N ARG A 15 25.98 -81.74 -0.17
CA ARG A 15 24.57 -81.73 0.29
C ARG A 15 24.32 -80.92 1.58
N GLY A 16 23.44 -79.92 1.60
CA GLY A 16 22.63 -79.31 0.52
C GLY A 16 21.44 -78.52 1.09
N ARG A 17 20.56 -77.98 0.21
CA ARG A 17 19.29 -77.26 0.50
C ARG A 17 19.49 -75.85 1.11
N HIS A 18 18.69 -74.80 0.87
CA HIS A 18 17.59 -74.44 -0.06
C HIS A 18 17.57 -72.86 -0.02
N GLU A 19 17.21 -72.05 -1.04
CA GLU A 19 16.69 -72.30 -2.39
C GLU A 19 16.98 -71.13 -3.37
N SER A 20 16.66 -71.33 -4.65
CA SER A 20 16.47 -70.35 -5.74
C SER A 20 15.31 -69.34 -5.49
N THR A 21 15.09 -68.23 -6.21
CA THR A 21 15.68 -67.59 -7.41
C THR A 21 15.22 -66.13 -7.49
N HIS A 22 15.98 -65.26 -8.18
CA HIS A 22 15.55 -64.45 -9.35
C HIS A 22 16.37 -63.17 -9.53
N ALA A 23 17.13 -63.12 -10.62
CA ALA A 23 17.63 -61.90 -11.22
C ALA A 23 16.58 -61.30 -12.18
N GLU A 24 16.97 -60.23 -12.89
CA GLU A 24 16.24 -59.59 -14.01
C GLU A 24 15.09 -58.62 -13.67
N ALA A 25 15.44 -57.43 -13.14
CA ALA A 25 14.61 -56.22 -13.25
C ALA A 25 15.44 -54.91 -13.15
N GLY A 26 16.55 -54.83 -13.89
CA GLY A 26 17.63 -53.88 -13.57
C GLY A 26 18.21 -53.02 -14.70
N ASP A 27 17.43 -52.58 -15.71
CA ASP A 27 17.96 -51.57 -16.67
C ASP A 27 16.92 -50.74 -17.48
N ARG A 28 15.79 -50.31 -16.87
CA ARG A 28 14.79 -49.45 -17.56
C ARG A 28 14.19 -48.31 -16.72
N ALA A 29 14.93 -47.78 -15.76
CA ALA A 29 14.49 -46.66 -14.90
C ALA A 29 15.36 -45.39 -15.02
N ALA A 30 16.30 -45.33 -15.96
CA ALA A 30 17.32 -44.27 -16.07
C ALA A 30 17.15 -43.34 -17.28
N ALA A 31 15.91 -42.96 -17.65
CA ALA A 31 15.69 -42.13 -18.85
C ALA A 31 14.49 -41.16 -18.84
N HIS A 32 13.85 -40.82 -17.70
CA HIS A 32 12.79 -39.79 -17.66
C HIS A 32 12.67 -39.05 -16.32
N ALA A 33 13.58 -38.10 -16.09
CA ALA A 33 13.51 -37.16 -14.96
C ALA A 33 13.98 -35.74 -15.37
N HIS A 34 13.38 -35.20 -16.45
CA HIS A 34 13.66 -33.83 -16.88
C HIS A 34 13.01 -32.81 -15.93
N ALA A 35 13.86 -31.96 -15.34
CA ALA A 35 13.59 -30.62 -14.81
C ALA A 35 12.13 -30.28 -14.38
N LYS A 36 11.84 -30.44 -13.07
CA LYS A 36 10.83 -29.63 -12.37
C LYS A 36 11.44 -28.97 -11.13
N GLY A 37 12.02 -27.78 -11.33
CA GLY A 37 12.56 -26.95 -10.25
C GLY A 37 11.48 -26.59 -9.24
N HIS A 38 11.41 -27.35 -8.14
CA HIS A 38 10.60 -26.99 -6.98
C HIS A 38 11.39 -26.01 -6.12
N ALA A 39 11.02 -24.73 -6.15
CA ALA A 39 11.43 -23.82 -5.09
C ALA A 39 10.99 -24.40 -3.73
N PRO A 40 11.84 -24.37 -2.69
CA PRO A 40 11.55 -25.04 -1.43
C PRO A 40 10.28 -24.47 -0.78
N ARG A 41 9.45 -25.34 -0.18
CA ARG A 41 8.13 -25.00 0.40
C ARG A 41 8.14 -23.81 1.38
N SER A 42 9.27 -23.53 2.02
CA SER A 42 9.50 -22.37 2.88
C SER A 42 9.47 -21.04 2.12
N GLU A 43 10.12 -20.96 0.96
CA GLU A 43 10.10 -19.77 0.10
C GLU A 43 8.69 -19.49 -0.45
N GLY A 44 7.94 -20.54 -0.80
CA GLY A 44 6.55 -20.40 -1.24
C GLY A 44 5.70 -19.70 -0.19
N LYS A 45 5.73 -20.18 1.06
CA LYS A 45 5.01 -19.57 2.19
C LYS A 45 5.47 -18.13 2.50
N ALA A 46 6.77 -17.85 2.40
CA ALA A 46 7.30 -16.50 2.63
C ALA A 46 6.83 -15.51 1.55
N ARG A 47 6.83 -15.92 0.27
CA ARG A 47 6.31 -15.11 -0.84
C ARG A 47 4.81 -14.87 -0.72
N GLU A 48 4.04 -15.90 -0.34
CA GLU A 48 2.60 -15.81 -0.09
C GLU A 48 2.27 -14.84 1.06
N SER A 49 3.01 -14.91 2.18
CA SER A 49 2.85 -13.95 3.29
C SER A 49 3.17 -12.52 2.86
N LYS A 50 4.26 -12.30 2.12
CA LYS A 50 4.65 -10.98 1.62
C LYS A 50 3.59 -10.38 0.70
N ALA A 51 3.08 -11.16 -0.27
CA ALA A 51 2.01 -10.72 -1.15
C ALA A 51 0.76 -10.30 -0.36
N ARG A 52 0.35 -11.10 0.63
CA ARG A 52 -0.77 -10.77 1.53
C ARG A 52 -0.55 -9.49 2.37
N HIS A 53 0.69 -9.13 2.66
CA HIS A 53 1.01 -7.87 3.36
C HIS A 53 0.96 -6.66 2.41
N GLU A 54 1.47 -6.78 1.19
CA GLU A 54 1.32 -5.75 0.15
C GLU A 54 -0.16 -5.47 -0.15
N GLU A 55 -0.99 -6.52 -0.26
CA GLU A 55 -2.43 -6.39 -0.45
C GLU A 55 -3.13 -5.63 0.70
N ARG A 56 -2.69 -5.83 1.95
CA ARG A 56 -3.21 -5.08 3.11
C ARG A 56 -2.88 -3.60 3.03
N HIS A 57 -1.66 -3.25 2.65
CA HIS A 57 -1.23 -1.85 2.54
C HIS A 57 -1.91 -1.15 1.36
N ALA A 58 -2.11 -1.85 0.24
CA ALA A 58 -2.94 -1.38 -0.88
C ALA A 58 -4.41 -1.19 -0.48
N ALA A 59 -4.98 -2.13 0.30
CA ALA A 59 -6.34 -1.99 0.82
C ALA A 59 -6.49 -0.84 1.83
N ALA A 60 -5.46 -0.57 2.64
CA ALA A 60 -5.46 0.57 3.55
C ALA A 60 -5.38 1.92 2.80
N ALA A 61 -4.58 1.99 1.72
CA ALA A 61 -4.56 3.14 0.81
C ALA A 61 -5.93 3.34 0.12
N ALA A 62 -6.57 2.27 -0.35
CA ALA A 62 -7.90 2.33 -0.93
C ALA A 62 -8.97 2.77 0.08
N ALA A 63 -8.90 2.31 1.33
CA ALA A 63 -9.78 2.77 2.40
C ALA A 63 -9.57 4.27 2.71
N GLY A 64 -8.31 4.74 2.70
CA GLY A 64 -7.98 6.16 2.82
C GLY A 64 -8.51 7.00 1.66
N LEU A 65 -8.54 6.49 0.43
CA LEU A 65 -9.21 7.14 -0.70
C LEU A 65 -10.73 7.16 -0.52
N ALA A 66 -11.33 6.07 -0.03
CA ALA A 66 -12.79 5.89 -0.06
C ALA A 66 -13.57 6.52 1.12
N ASP A 67 -12.98 6.59 2.31
CA ASP A 67 -13.68 7.00 3.53
C ASP A 67 -14.10 8.49 3.50
N ASN A 68 -15.30 8.78 4.02
CA ASN A 68 -15.88 10.12 4.11
C ASN A 68 -15.88 10.89 2.77
N SER A 69 -16.31 10.23 1.68
CA SER A 69 -16.26 10.75 0.30
C SER A 69 -14.87 11.27 -0.14
N SER A 70 -13.79 10.72 0.43
CA SER A 70 -12.41 11.21 0.26
C SER A 70 -12.15 12.63 0.79
N CYS A 71 -12.95 13.09 1.74
CA CYS A 71 -12.84 14.38 2.41
C CYS A 71 -12.29 14.25 3.84
N ASN A 72 -11.54 13.18 4.10
CA ASN A 72 -10.65 13.10 5.24
C ASN A 72 -9.33 13.81 4.91
N CYS A 73 -8.80 14.58 5.85
CA CYS A 73 -7.52 15.29 5.73
C CYS A 73 -6.29 14.37 5.51
N LEU A 74 -6.44 13.05 5.72
CA LEU A 74 -5.43 12.03 5.45
C LEU A 74 -5.76 11.12 4.26
N ALA A 75 -6.70 11.54 3.39
CA ALA A 75 -7.14 10.74 2.26
C ALA A 75 -6.00 10.48 1.27
N THR A 76 -6.00 9.29 0.65
CA THR A 76 -4.91 8.92 -0.28
C THR A 76 -5.10 9.64 -1.62
N LYS A 77 -4.34 10.72 -1.83
CA LYS A 77 -4.33 11.49 -3.09
C LYS A 77 -3.17 11.16 -4.02
N MET A 78 -2.06 10.67 -3.47
CA MET A 78 -0.81 10.38 -4.19
C MET A 78 -0.23 9.04 -3.74
N ILE A 79 0.18 8.22 -4.71
CA ILE A 79 0.85 6.94 -4.51
C ILE A 79 2.15 6.95 -5.31
N LEU A 80 3.27 6.96 -4.61
CA LEU A 80 4.61 6.84 -5.20
C LEU A 80 5.03 5.36 -5.20
N LEU A 81 5.44 4.86 -6.36
CA LEU A 81 5.89 3.49 -6.57
C LEU A 81 7.29 3.48 -7.20
N PRO A 82 8.15 2.47 -6.95
CA PRO A 82 9.46 2.39 -7.58
C PRO A 82 9.36 1.96 -9.04
N ALA A 83 10.06 2.65 -9.94
CA ALA A 83 10.10 2.33 -11.37
C ALA A 83 10.85 1.01 -11.65
N GLU A 84 11.88 0.73 -10.86
CA GLU A 84 12.79 -0.43 -10.99
C GLU A 84 12.16 -1.76 -10.57
N PHE A 85 11.00 -1.72 -9.88
CA PHE A 85 10.27 -2.91 -9.44
C PHE A 85 8.85 -2.96 -10.05
N PRO A 86 8.69 -3.05 -11.38
CA PRO A 86 7.39 -2.99 -12.05
C PRO A 86 6.44 -4.09 -11.54
N ALA A 87 6.93 -5.31 -11.35
CA ALA A 87 6.12 -6.42 -10.81
C ALA A 87 5.65 -6.21 -9.35
N LEU A 88 6.24 -5.28 -8.59
CA LEU A 88 5.72 -4.83 -7.29
C LEU A 88 4.65 -3.75 -7.49
N ALA A 89 4.92 -2.76 -8.34
CA ALA A 89 3.98 -1.70 -8.69
C ALA A 89 2.66 -2.28 -9.25
N ASP A 90 2.73 -3.19 -10.22
CA ASP A 90 1.54 -3.82 -10.84
C ASP A 90 0.70 -4.60 -9.82
N ARG A 91 1.36 -5.35 -8.92
CA ARG A 91 0.71 -6.08 -7.82
C ARG A 91 0.02 -5.14 -6.85
N PHE A 92 0.68 -4.06 -6.45
CA PHE A 92 0.11 -3.05 -5.58
C PHE A 92 -1.10 -2.36 -6.24
N CYS A 93 -0.96 -1.92 -7.49
CA CYS A 93 -2.03 -1.28 -8.25
C CYS A 93 -3.23 -2.22 -8.47
N ALA A 94 -3.00 -3.49 -8.77
CA ALA A 94 -4.06 -4.49 -8.89
C ALA A 94 -4.78 -4.71 -7.55
N ALA A 95 -4.05 -4.80 -6.44
CA ALA A 95 -4.64 -4.92 -5.10
C ALA A 95 -5.43 -3.67 -4.69
N PHE A 96 -4.92 -2.48 -5.01
CA PHE A 96 -5.59 -1.19 -4.78
C PHE A 96 -6.92 -1.11 -5.54
N ARG A 97 -6.92 -1.39 -6.86
CA ARG A 97 -8.13 -1.42 -7.68
C ARG A 97 -9.18 -2.40 -7.13
N ARG A 98 -8.78 -3.64 -6.78
CA ARG A 98 -9.70 -4.62 -6.16
C ARG A 98 -10.28 -4.13 -4.83
N ALA A 99 -9.48 -3.43 -4.02
CA ALA A 99 -9.95 -2.87 -2.77
C ALA A 99 -10.95 -1.73 -2.99
N VAL A 100 -10.69 -0.82 -3.94
CA VAL A 100 -11.66 0.23 -4.34
C VAL A 100 -12.95 -0.39 -4.89
N ALA A 101 -12.86 -1.44 -5.71
CA ALA A 101 -14.03 -2.15 -6.25
C ALA A 101 -14.96 -2.73 -5.16
N ALA A 102 -14.41 -3.08 -3.99
CA ALA A 102 -15.19 -3.52 -2.83
C ALA A 102 -15.81 -2.38 -2.01
N THR A 103 -15.46 -1.12 -2.28
CA THR A 103 -16.04 0.06 -1.61
C THR A 103 -17.30 0.54 -2.33
N ARG A 104 -18.20 1.19 -1.57
CA ARG A 104 -19.39 1.86 -2.10
C ARG A 104 -19.18 3.38 -2.04
N PRO A 105 -19.15 4.11 -3.16
CA PRO A 105 -19.01 5.56 -3.15
C PRO A 105 -20.09 6.22 -2.29
N GLU A 106 -19.67 7.21 -1.50
CA GLU A 106 -20.57 8.00 -0.66
C GLU A 106 -21.05 9.26 -1.41
N PRO A 107 -22.19 9.86 -1.02
CA PRO A 107 -22.68 11.09 -1.63
C PRO A 107 -21.64 12.21 -1.67
N ALA A 108 -21.70 13.06 -2.70
CA ALA A 108 -20.88 14.26 -2.83
C ALA A 108 -21.38 15.36 -1.85
N TRP A 109 -21.16 15.13 -0.56
CA TRP A 109 -21.72 15.92 0.54
C TRP A 109 -21.08 17.30 0.69
N TYR A 110 -19.76 17.40 0.53
CA TYR A 110 -19.02 18.64 0.80
C TYR A 110 -19.12 19.64 -0.37
N PRO A 111 -19.40 20.93 -0.10
CA PRO A 111 -19.44 21.97 -1.12
C PRO A 111 -18.19 22.02 -2.01
N GLY A 112 -18.40 22.28 -3.30
CA GLY A 112 -17.34 22.38 -4.31
C GLY A 112 -16.68 21.05 -4.69
N MET A 113 -17.09 19.90 -4.14
CA MET A 113 -16.41 18.61 -4.42
C MET A 113 -16.43 18.24 -5.91
N ARG A 114 -17.56 18.44 -6.61
CA ARG A 114 -17.69 18.16 -8.04
C ARG A 114 -16.82 19.09 -8.90
N GLU A 115 -16.75 20.37 -8.54
CA GLU A 115 -15.89 21.35 -9.19
C GLU A 115 -14.42 20.97 -9.04
N ARG A 116 -13.96 20.66 -7.82
CA ARG A 116 -12.58 20.22 -7.58
C ARG A 116 -12.25 18.89 -8.26
N TYR A 117 -13.22 17.97 -8.35
CA TYR A 117 -13.07 16.71 -9.09
C TYR A 117 -12.81 16.95 -10.59
N GLU A 118 -13.65 17.75 -11.26
CA GLU A 118 -13.45 18.04 -12.69
C GLU A 118 -12.20 18.90 -12.91
N LYS A 119 -11.92 19.90 -12.05
CA LYS A 119 -10.69 20.70 -12.10
C LYS A 119 -9.44 19.83 -11.99
N TRP A 120 -9.41 18.86 -11.07
CA TRP A 120 -8.35 17.85 -11.00
C TRP A 120 -8.26 17.04 -12.28
N ARG A 121 -9.40 16.55 -12.80
CA ARG A 121 -9.47 15.70 -13.99
C ARG A 121 -8.97 16.39 -15.26
N GLU A 122 -9.41 17.62 -15.51
CA GLU A 122 -8.89 18.47 -16.59
C GLU A 122 -7.39 18.70 -16.46
N SER A 123 -6.94 18.97 -15.24
CA SER A 123 -5.55 19.31 -14.92
C SER A 123 -4.59 18.13 -15.11
N VAL A 124 -4.94 16.91 -14.66
CA VAL A 124 -4.15 15.70 -14.95
C VAL A 124 -4.19 15.32 -16.43
N THR A 125 -5.34 15.51 -17.10
CA THR A 125 -5.48 15.22 -18.54
C THR A 125 -4.62 16.16 -19.38
N ARG A 126 -4.56 17.45 -19.01
CA ARG A 126 -3.71 18.46 -19.66
C ARG A 126 -2.21 18.14 -19.52
N ALA A 127 -1.82 17.52 -18.40
CA ALA A 127 -0.46 17.00 -18.20
C ALA A 127 -0.18 15.66 -18.92
N GLY A 128 -1.12 15.16 -19.72
CA GLY A 128 -0.97 13.92 -20.49
C GLY A 128 -1.18 12.64 -19.69
N ALA A 129 -1.73 12.71 -18.49
CA ALA A 129 -2.02 11.54 -17.67
C ALA A 129 -3.24 10.76 -18.21
N THR A 130 -3.18 9.44 -18.11
CA THR A 130 -4.34 8.57 -18.39
C THR A 130 -5.22 8.51 -17.15
N VAL A 131 -6.48 8.94 -17.26
CA VAL A 131 -7.47 8.88 -16.18
C VAL A 131 -8.36 7.65 -16.34
N GLU A 132 -8.28 6.75 -15.37
CA GLU A 132 -9.15 5.60 -15.20
C GLU A 132 -10.27 5.94 -14.21
N VAL A 133 -11.52 5.69 -14.59
CA VAL A 133 -12.63 5.65 -13.63
C VAL A 133 -12.69 4.25 -13.07
N LEU A 134 -12.51 4.11 -11.76
CA LEU A 134 -12.44 2.82 -11.09
C LEU A 134 -13.84 2.22 -10.91
N ASP A 135 -13.98 0.94 -11.25
CA ASP A 135 -15.14 0.15 -10.86
C ASP A 135 -15.30 0.19 -9.32
N ALA A 136 -16.54 0.37 -8.87
CA ALA A 136 -16.91 0.40 -7.46
C ALA A 136 -18.30 -0.22 -7.28
N ALA A 137 -18.58 -0.76 -6.09
CA ALA A 137 -19.91 -1.26 -5.78
C ALA A 137 -20.94 -0.10 -5.80
N PRO A 138 -22.24 -0.37 -6.08
CA PRO A 138 -23.24 0.68 -6.26
C PRO A 138 -23.25 1.71 -5.12
N PRO A 139 -23.37 3.03 -5.39
CA PRO A 139 -23.28 4.07 -4.39
C PRO A 139 -24.15 3.84 -3.15
N LYS A 140 -23.70 4.39 -2.02
CA LYS A 140 -24.42 4.39 -0.76
C LYS A 140 -25.58 5.41 -0.83
N ALA A 141 -26.66 5.02 -1.50
CA ALA A 141 -27.88 5.81 -1.62
C ALA A 141 -28.55 6.02 -0.24
N VAL A 142 -28.67 7.26 0.20
CA VAL A 142 -29.33 7.63 1.47
C VAL A 142 -30.37 8.71 1.21
N GLY A 143 -31.62 8.30 0.98
CA GLY A 143 -32.75 9.22 0.77
C GLY A 143 -32.49 10.23 -0.36
N ALA A 144 -32.72 11.51 -0.09
CA ALA A 144 -32.52 12.61 -1.05
C ALA A 144 -31.06 12.80 -1.51
N LEU A 145 -30.08 12.24 -0.79
CA LEU A 145 -28.66 12.33 -1.15
C LEU A 145 -28.24 11.36 -2.26
N ALA A 146 -29.16 10.54 -2.76
CA ALA A 146 -28.90 9.59 -3.85
C ALA A 146 -28.85 10.25 -5.25
N SER A 147 -29.24 11.52 -5.38
CA SER A 147 -29.35 12.23 -6.66
C SER A 147 -29.05 13.73 -6.51
N GLY A 148 -29.18 14.50 -7.60
CA GLY A 148 -28.92 15.94 -7.60
C GLY A 148 -27.43 16.27 -7.44
N GLU A 149 -27.11 17.40 -6.80
CA GLU A 149 -25.72 17.83 -6.61
C GLU A 149 -24.88 16.80 -5.82
N HIS A 150 -25.51 16.17 -4.82
CA HIS A 150 -24.90 15.18 -3.93
C HIS A 150 -24.77 13.78 -4.54
N ALA A 151 -25.20 13.57 -5.79
CA ALA A 151 -24.98 12.29 -6.48
C ALA A 151 -23.50 11.89 -6.41
N ALA A 152 -23.23 10.70 -5.87
CA ALA A 152 -21.89 10.23 -5.59
C ALA A 152 -20.96 10.34 -6.81
N LEU A 153 -19.76 10.86 -6.60
CA LEU A 153 -18.71 10.87 -7.61
C LEU A 153 -18.04 9.49 -7.65
N PRO A 154 -17.69 8.97 -8.84
CA PRO A 154 -16.93 7.74 -8.92
C PRO A 154 -15.49 7.98 -8.44
N PHE A 155 -14.79 6.89 -8.07
CA PHE A 155 -13.37 6.96 -7.78
C PHE A 155 -12.59 7.10 -9.09
N ALA A 156 -11.66 8.05 -9.16
CA ALA A 156 -10.79 8.21 -10.33
C ALA A 156 -9.31 8.05 -9.96
N LEU A 157 -8.56 7.44 -10.89
CA LEU A 157 -7.15 7.14 -10.75
C LEU A 157 -6.40 7.66 -11.99
N ALA A 158 -5.50 8.60 -11.81
CA ALA A 158 -4.65 9.09 -12.90
C ALA A 158 -3.25 8.46 -12.82
N ASP A 159 -2.83 7.78 -13.87
CA ASP A 159 -1.44 7.32 -14.02
C ASP A 159 -0.61 8.43 -14.67
N LEU A 160 0.35 8.96 -13.91
CA LEU A 160 1.26 10.05 -14.29
C LEU A 160 2.53 9.53 -14.97
N GLY A 161 2.63 8.22 -15.18
CA GLY A 161 3.76 7.55 -15.81
C GLY A 161 4.95 7.37 -14.87
N THR A 162 6.15 7.62 -15.40
CA THR A 162 7.44 7.38 -14.75
C THR A 162 8.35 8.60 -14.86
N VAL A 163 9.01 8.96 -13.76
CA VAL A 163 9.99 10.05 -13.66
C VAL A 163 11.30 9.54 -13.06
N SER A 164 12.44 10.07 -13.52
CA SER A 164 13.73 9.79 -12.87
C SER A 164 13.98 10.76 -11.74
N ALA A 165 14.65 10.31 -10.66
CA ALA A 165 15.16 11.17 -9.60
C ALA A 165 16.06 12.31 -10.14
N ASP A 166 16.87 11.99 -11.16
CA ASP A 166 17.86 12.90 -11.72
C ASP A 166 17.26 13.91 -12.73
N ASP A 167 16.01 13.69 -13.16
CA ASP A 167 15.30 14.53 -14.13
C ASP A 167 14.36 15.51 -13.40
N ALA A 168 14.94 16.32 -12.51
CA ALA A 168 14.22 17.34 -11.74
C ALA A 168 13.43 18.30 -12.66
N GLY A 169 14.02 18.66 -13.81
CA GLY A 169 13.35 19.50 -14.80
C GLY A 169 12.13 18.84 -15.45
N ARG A 170 12.01 17.50 -15.47
CA ARG A 170 10.78 16.80 -15.83
C ARG A 170 9.81 16.67 -14.67
N LEU A 171 10.28 16.53 -13.41
CA LEU A 171 9.39 16.63 -12.24
C LEU A 171 8.65 17.97 -12.26
N ASP A 172 9.40 19.08 -12.32
CA ASP A 172 8.82 20.43 -12.33
C ASP A 172 7.84 20.61 -13.49
N ARG A 173 8.20 20.18 -14.71
CA ARG A 173 7.32 20.32 -15.90
C ARG A 173 6.12 19.38 -15.91
N ALA A 174 6.25 18.15 -15.40
CA ALA A 174 5.15 17.20 -15.31
C ALA A 174 4.12 17.61 -14.26
N PHE A 175 4.52 18.39 -13.24
CA PHE A 175 3.67 18.74 -12.10
C PHE A 175 3.30 20.22 -12.00
N ALA A 176 3.91 21.10 -12.81
CA ALA A 176 3.68 22.55 -12.81
C ALA A 176 2.19 22.94 -12.80
N ASP A 177 1.36 22.29 -13.62
CA ASP A 177 -0.06 22.64 -13.79
C ASP A 177 -1.03 21.52 -13.34
N VAL A 178 -0.57 20.61 -12.47
CA VAL A 178 -1.39 19.51 -11.95
C VAL A 178 -1.94 19.86 -10.58
N ALA A 179 -3.27 19.81 -10.39
CA ALA A 179 -3.96 20.48 -9.28
C ALA A 179 -3.36 20.20 -7.89
N TRP A 180 -2.96 18.96 -7.63
CA TRP A 180 -2.37 18.48 -6.37
C TRP A 180 -0.96 19.03 -6.04
N THR A 181 -0.37 19.90 -6.87
CA THR A 181 0.82 20.70 -6.51
C THR A 181 0.49 22.11 -6.01
N ARG A 182 -0.74 22.59 -6.24
CA ARG A 182 -1.19 23.94 -5.84
C ARG A 182 -2.36 23.92 -4.85
N GLU A 183 -3.15 22.85 -4.80
CA GLU A 183 -4.29 22.68 -3.90
C GLU A 183 -4.65 21.19 -3.73
N GLU A 184 -5.21 20.79 -2.58
CA GLU A 184 -5.77 19.43 -2.45
C GLU A 184 -7.13 19.33 -3.18
N PRO A 185 -7.37 18.31 -4.04
CA PRO A 185 -8.65 18.13 -4.72
C PRO A 185 -9.85 17.91 -3.77
N PHE A 186 -9.62 17.36 -2.56
CA PHE A 186 -10.66 17.10 -1.56
C PHE A 186 -11.94 16.45 -2.15
N ALA A 187 -11.70 15.44 -2.98
CA ALA A 187 -12.64 14.70 -3.83
C ALA A 187 -12.12 13.25 -4.03
N PRO A 188 -12.94 12.29 -4.49
CA PRO A 188 -12.57 10.86 -4.66
C PRO A 188 -11.64 10.60 -5.85
N VAL A 189 -10.46 11.21 -5.81
CA VAL A 189 -9.44 11.16 -6.86
C VAL A 189 -8.08 10.81 -6.27
N CYS A 190 -7.31 10.01 -6.99
CA CYS A 190 -5.95 9.64 -6.65
C CYS A 190 -5.05 9.66 -7.89
N CYS A 191 -3.77 9.95 -7.68
CA CYS A 191 -2.74 9.86 -8.70
C CYS A 191 -1.71 8.77 -8.34
N ILE A 192 -1.19 8.07 -9.34
CA ILE A 192 -0.04 7.16 -9.23
C ILE A 192 1.12 7.74 -10.01
N LEU A 193 2.31 7.66 -9.44
CA LEU A 193 3.57 8.03 -10.09
C LEU A 193 4.64 6.98 -9.81
N ARG A 194 5.38 6.57 -10.85
CA ARG A 194 6.57 5.73 -10.70
C ARG A 194 7.81 6.63 -10.62
N VAL A 195 8.57 6.51 -9.54
CA VAL A 195 9.81 7.26 -9.31
C VAL A 195 10.99 6.32 -9.48
N GLY A 196 11.97 6.73 -10.30
CA GLY A 196 13.20 5.99 -10.51
C GLY A 196 14.23 6.22 -9.40
N GLY A 197 15.02 5.19 -9.12
CA GLY A 197 16.15 5.20 -8.20
C GLY A 197 16.88 3.87 -8.25
N ALA A 198 18.16 3.89 -8.65
CA ALA A 198 18.96 2.68 -8.89
C ALA A 198 19.17 1.78 -7.64
N THR A 199 18.90 2.29 -6.44
CA THR A 199 18.85 1.53 -5.19
C THR A 199 17.62 1.92 -4.37
N LEU A 200 17.29 1.15 -3.34
CA LEU A 200 16.19 1.45 -2.43
C LEU A 200 16.36 2.82 -1.74
N GLU A 201 17.60 3.17 -1.39
CA GLU A 201 17.97 4.45 -0.78
C GLU A 201 17.80 5.61 -1.76
N ALA A 202 18.23 5.43 -3.01
CA ALA A 202 18.06 6.42 -4.07
C ALA A 202 16.56 6.65 -4.37
N TYR A 203 15.77 5.57 -4.50
CA TYR A 203 14.32 5.65 -4.65
C TYR A 203 13.67 6.37 -3.46
N ALA A 204 14.00 5.99 -2.23
CA ALA A 204 13.41 6.59 -1.03
C ALA A 204 13.76 8.08 -0.92
N ALA A 205 15.02 8.46 -1.20
CA ALA A 205 15.44 9.86 -1.21
C ALA A 205 14.69 10.67 -2.28
N ALA A 206 14.54 10.12 -3.49
CA ALA A 206 13.82 10.77 -4.59
C ALA A 206 12.31 10.91 -4.29
N ALA A 207 11.67 9.84 -3.83
CA ALA A 207 10.26 9.83 -3.46
C ALA A 207 9.98 10.80 -2.30
N PHE A 208 10.85 10.88 -1.30
CA PHE A 208 10.71 11.84 -0.20
C PHE A 208 10.97 13.28 -0.63
N ALA A 209 11.96 13.53 -1.50
CA ALA A 209 12.20 14.87 -2.04
C ALA A 209 11.06 15.35 -2.94
N LEU A 210 10.44 14.45 -3.71
CA LEU A 210 9.23 14.73 -4.48
C LEU A 210 8.05 15.03 -3.55
N ALA A 211 7.82 14.17 -2.55
CA ALA A 211 6.77 14.37 -1.57
C ALA A 211 6.86 15.73 -0.86
N ASP A 212 8.06 16.11 -0.42
CA ASP A 212 8.34 17.33 0.35
C ASP A 212 8.37 18.63 -0.48
N ARG A 213 8.57 18.55 -1.80
CA ARG A 213 8.75 19.74 -2.67
C ARG A 213 7.65 19.98 -3.69
N GLN A 214 6.98 18.92 -4.15
CA GLN A 214 6.04 19.00 -5.28
C GLN A 214 4.59 18.76 -4.84
N LEU A 215 4.35 18.06 -3.73
CA LEU A 215 2.97 17.82 -3.25
C LEU A 215 2.48 19.02 -2.47
N TRP A 216 1.24 19.44 -2.75
CA TRP A 216 0.54 20.35 -1.88
C TRP A 216 0.11 19.64 -0.60
N GLY A 217 0.41 20.24 0.56
CA GLY A 217 0.02 19.69 1.85
C GLY A 217 1.05 18.74 2.46
N ASN A 218 1.23 18.89 3.77
CA ASN A 218 2.23 18.19 4.57
C ASN A 218 1.68 17.57 5.86
N LEU A 219 0.37 17.26 5.90
CA LEU A 219 -0.25 16.64 7.06
C LEU A 219 0.31 15.25 7.34
N SER A 220 0.21 14.37 6.34
CA SER A 220 0.32 12.92 6.56
C SER A 220 0.99 12.23 5.37
N CYS A 221 2.03 11.44 5.64
CA CYS A 221 2.71 10.59 4.66
C CYS A 221 2.77 9.13 5.17
N ALA A 222 2.36 8.16 4.36
CA ALA A 222 2.48 6.73 4.68
C ALA A 222 3.55 6.09 3.78
N VAL A 223 4.48 5.36 4.39
CA VAL A 223 5.63 4.73 3.73
C VAL A 223 5.60 3.22 4.02
N TYR A 224 5.55 2.40 2.98
CA TYR A 224 5.45 0.94 3.10
C TYR A 224 6.70 0.26 2.53
N ALA A 225 7.36 -0.57 3.34
CA ALA A 225 8.61 -1.25 3.00
C ALA A 225 8.64 -2.68 3.57
N PRO A 226 8.87 -3.71 2.73
CA PRO A 226 8.63 -5.10 3.08
C PRO A 226 9.69 -5.79 3.95
N ASP A 227 10.88 -5.20 4.06
CA ASP A 227 11.99 -5.75 4.84
C ASP A 227 11.91 -5.25 6.29
N ALA A 228 12.27 -6.08 7.27
CA ALA A 228 12.24 -5.74 8.69
C ALA A 228 13.43 -4.86 9.15
N ALA A 229 14.54 -4.81 8.41
CA ALA A 229 15.70 -3.97 8.70
C ALA A 229 15.52 -2.51 8.20
N VAL A 230 14.71 -2.33 7.17
CA VAL A 230 14.51 -1.06 6.45
C VAL A 230 13.72 0.03 7.22
N PRO A 231 12.73 -0.24 8.11
CA PRO A 231 11.89 0.80 8.71
C PRO A 231 12.66 1.85 9.52
N LEU A 232 13.76 1.49 10.18
CA LEU A 232 14.59 2.44 10.94
C LEU A 232 15.45 3.31 10.01
N ALA A 233 15.96 2.76 8.91
CA ALA A 233 16.67 3.52 7.89
C ALA A 233 15.72 4.51 7.18
N LEU A 234 14.51 4.07 6.82
CA LEU A 234 13.46 4.94 6.28
C LEU A 234 13.01 5.99 7.29
N ARG A 235 12.93 5.67 8.59
CA ARG A 235 12.64 6.66 9.64
C ARG A 235 13.69 7.76 9.65
N ALA A 236 14.97 7.39 9.65
CA ALA A 236 16.08 8.34 9.65
C ALA A 236 16.20 9.14 8.33
N ALA A 237 15.76 8.60 7.19
CA ALA A 237 15.66 9.33 5.93
C ALA A 237 14.44 10.27 5.92
N ALA A 238 13.29 9.82 6.42
CA ALA A 238 12.08 10.64 6.56
C ALA A 238 12.33 11.84 7.47
N ASP A 239 12.98 11.65 8.63
CA ASP A 239 13.31 12.74 9.57
C ASP A 239 14.28 13.80 8.98
N LYS A 240 15.00 13.49 7.91
CA LYS A 240 15.89 14.44 7.20
C LYS A 240 15.21 15.17 6.05
N THR A 241 14.21 14.55 5.42
CA THR A 241 13.67 15.02 4.14
C THR A 241 12.18 15.35 4.19
N LEU A 242 11.35 14.55 4.86
CA LEU A 242 9.90 14.76 4.91
C LEU A 242 9.54 15.77 5.99
N ARG A 243 9.27 17.02 5.60
CA ARG A 243 8.69 18.03 6.49
C ARG A 243 7.18 17.81 6.64
N TYR A 244 6.79 16.62 7.11
CA TYR A 244 5.41 16.18 7.33
C TYR A 244 5.07 16.10 8.82
N GLY A 245 3.83 16.45 9.19
CA GLY A 245 3.37 16.46 10.58
C GLY A 245 3.11 15.07 11.17
N ALA A 246 2.69 14.11 10.34
CA ALA A 246 2.48 12.71 10.70
C ALA A 246 3.08 11.76 9.66
N VAL A 247 3.95 10.83 10.09
CA VAL A 247 4.57 9.82 9.21
C VAL A 247 4.26 8.40 9.69
N GLY A 248 3.51 7.65 8.90
CA GLY A 248 3.25 6.23 9.14
C GLY A 248 4.24 5.35 8.40
N ILE A 249 5.07 4.57 9.10
CA ILE A 249 5.98 3.61 8.48
C ILE A 249 5.43 2.20 8.70
N ASN A 250 5.17 1.50 7.60
CA ASN A 250 4.45 0.22 7.55
C ASN A 250 3.06 0.25 8.19
N THR A 251 2.45 1.44 8.25
CA THR A 251 1.12 1.64 8.82
C THR A 251 0.49 2.92 8.27
N PRO A 252 -0.84 3.00 8.13
CA PRO A 252 -1.50 4.23 7.74
C PRO A 252 -1.35 5.32 8.82
N THR A 253 -1.41 6.58 8.39
CA THR A 253 -1.11 7.74 9.24
C THR A 253 -2.12 7.96 10.37
N PHE A 254 -3.34 7.40 10.31
CA PHE A 254 -4.35 7.56 11.38
C PHE A 254 -3.85 7.11 12.77
N LEU A 255 -2.87 6.19 12.86
CA LEU A 255 -2.26 5.82 14.15
C LEU A 255 -1.45 6.95 14.81
N CYS A 256 -1.17 8.04 14.10
CA CYS A 256 -0.60 9.27 14.66
C CYS A 256 -1.67 10.11 15.39
N TYR A 257 -2.95 9.94 15.05
CA TYR A 257 -4.09 10.55 15.74
C TYR A 257 -4.45 9.74 17.00
N LYS A 258 -3.63 9.86 18.04
CA LYS A 258 -3.78 9.16 19.34
C LYS A 258 -3.28 10.03 20.50
N PRO A 259 -3.71 9.80 21.76
CA PRO A 259 -3.30 10.59 22.92
C PRO A 259 -1.79 10.85 23.14
N ALA A 260 -0.92 9.94 22.69
CA ALA A 260 0.54 10.10 22.75
C ALA A 260 1.15 10.32 21.35
N GLY A 261 0.42 11.05 20.49
CA GLY A 261 0.81 11.38 19.13
C GLY A 261 1.09 12.87 18.97
N TYR A 262 1.08 13.32 17.72
CA TYR A 262 1.10 14.72 17.32
C TYR A 262 0.45 14.75 15.93
N TRP A 263 -0.65 15.48 15.78
CA TRP A 263 -1.42 15.50 14.54
C TRP A 263 -1.76 16.93 14.13
N GLY A 264 -1.44 17.30 12.90
CA GLY A 264 -1.53 18.66 12.38
C GLY A 264 -0.34 18.95 11.47
N GLY A 265 -0.16 20.20 11.08
CA GLY A 265 1.03 20.59 10.31
C GLY A 265 2.32 20.48 11.12
N PRO A 266 3.49 20.36 10.46
CA PRO A 266 4.76 20.26 11.15
C PRO A 266 5.15 21.60 11.79
N ARG A 267 5.58 21.57 13.06
CA ARG A 267 5.86 22.79 13.85
C ARG A 267 6.97 23.62 13.19
N GLY A 268 6.66 24.88 12.86
CA GLY A 268 7.62 25.83 12.29
C GLY A 268 7.93 25.63 10.80
N VAL A 269 7.14 24.83 10.09
CA VAL A 269 7.22 24.69 8.62
C VAL A 269 6.17 25.57 7.95
N ASN A 270 4.90 25.43 8.35
CA ASN A 270 3.78 26.19 7.80
C ASN A 270 3.64 27.56 8.47
N SER A 271 2.96 28.49 7.81
CA SER A 271 2.68 29.84 8.30
C SER A 271 1.20 30.20 8.19
N LEU A 272 0.77 31.36 8.70
CA LEU A 272 -0.61 31.82 8.46
C LEU A 272 -0.86 32.27 7.01
N ALA A 273 0.20 32.65 6.28
CA ALA A 273 0.12 33.04 4.88
C ALA A 273 0.17 31.83 3.92
N ASP A 274 0.88 30.78 4.31
CA ASP A 274 0.88 29.47 3.65
C ASP A 274 0.64 28.38 4.72
N ALA A 275 -0.64 28.11 4.95
CA ALA A 275 -1.05 27.18 5.99
C ALA A 275 -0.85 25.72 5.58
N GLN A 276 -0.94 25.40 4.28
CA GLN A 276 -0.99 24.05 3.74
C GLN A 276 -1.94 23.14 4.54
N SER A 277 -1.39 22.27 5.39
CA SER A 277 -2.13 21.36 6.28
C SER A 277 -2.41 21.92 7.69
N GLY A 278 -2.30 23.24 7.87
CA GLY A 278 -2.50 23.97 9.11
C GLY A 278 -1.19 24.29 9.86
N VAL A 279 -1.27 25.24 10.80
CA VAL A 279 -0.16 25.63 11.71
C VAL A 279 -0.32 25.08 13.13
N GLY A 280 -1.48 24.51 13.45
CA GLY A 280 -1.80 23.94 14.75
C GLY A 280 -1.56 22.43 14.83
N ASN A 281 -1.61 21.90 16.04
CA ASN A 281 -1.59 20.46 16.31
C ASN A 281 -2.57 20.07 17.42
N VAL A 282 -2.96 18.80 17.42
CA VAL A 282 -3.68 18.11 18.49
C VAL A 282 -2.90 16.86 18.91
N CYS A 283 -3.42 16.11 19.87
CA CYS A 283 -2.88 14.82 20.33
C CYS A 283 -1.55 14.84 21.11
N ASN A 284 -0.91 16.01 21.34
CA ASN A 284 0.29 16.14 22.19
C ASN A 284 -0.04 16.11 23.70
N MET A 285 -0.70 15.06 24.22
CA MET A 285 -1.10 15.02 25.65
C MET A 285 0.08 14.80 26.61
N LEU A 286 1.27 14.49 26.09
CA LEU A 286 2.53 14.50 26.86
C LEU A 286 3.11 15.91 27.03
N MET A 287 2.47 16.94 26.46
CA MET A 287 2.86 18.35 26.56
C MET A 287 4.32 18.61 26.15
N LEU A 288 4.79 17.91 25.10
CA LEU A 288 6.13 18.05 24.56
C LEU A 288 6.27 19.42 23.87
N ASP A 289 6.98 20.36 24.51
CA ASP A 289 7.17 21.74 24.05
C ASP A 289 7.75 21.84 22.62
N SER A 290 8.75 21.02 22.33
CA SER A 290 9.51 21.03 21.08
C SER A 290 9.08 19.97 20.04
N ALA A 291 7.92 19.32 20.24
CA ALA A 291 7.40 18.34 19.27
C ALA A 291 7.18 18.98 17.89
N ARG A 292 7.80 18.40 16.85
CA ARG A 292 7.70 18.90 15.46
C ARG A 292 6.71 18.12 14.62
N SER A 293 6.67 16.81 14.82
CA SER A 293 5.87 15.84 14.08
C SER A 293 5.72 14.54 14.90
N CYS A 294 4.80 13.67 14.51
CA CYS A 294 4.73 12.29 14.98
C CYS A 294 5.20 11.34 13.88
N ALA A 295 5.80 10.22 14.28
CA ALA A 295 5.81 9.05 13.43
C ALA A 295 5.47 7.79 14.22
N VAL A 296 4.77 6.87 13.55
CA VAL A 296 4.47 5.54 14.07
C VAL A 296 5.12 4.52 13.14
N VAL A 297 5.96 3.65 13.71
CA VAL A 297 6.67 2.61 12.97
C VAL A 297 6.11 1.25 13.39
N CYS A 298 5.65 0.47 12.41
CA CYS A 298 5.19 -0.90 12.59
C CYS A 298 6.11 -1.88 11.83
N LYS A 299 6.01 -3.18 12.13
CA LYS A 299 6.56 -4.20 11.22
C LYS A 299 5.61 -4.36 10.01
N PHE A 300 6.15 -4.74 8.86
CA PHE A 300 5.38 -4.85 7.62
C PHE A 300 4.28 -5.93 7.64
N ASP A 301 4.49 -6.99 8.43
CA ASP A 301 3.62 -8.14 8.61
C ASP A 301 2.51 -7.93 9.65
N GLN A 302 2.75 -7.02 10.60
CA GLN A 302 1.80 -6.64 11.63
C GLN A 302 0.60 -5.96 10.99
N ALA A 303 -0.60 -6.48 11.27
CA ALA A 303 -1.80 -5.67 11.13
C ALA A 303 -1.71 -4.51 12.13
N PRO A 304 -2.17 -3.30 11.79
CA PRO A 304 -2.34 -2.25 12.80
C PRO A 304 -3.22 -2.82 13.93
N PRO A 305 -2.92 -2.49 15.20
CA PRO A 305 -3.70 -3.01 16.32
C PRO A 305 -5.16 -2.64 16.09
N GLY A 306 -6.04 -3.65 16.12
CA GLY A 306 -7.44 -3.46 15.80
C GLY A 306 -8.04 -2.41 16.72
N GLN A 307 -8.44 -1.26 16.15
CA GLN A 307 -9.35 -0.38 16.84
C GLN A 307 -10.63 -1.18 17.06
N LEU A 308 -10.89 -1.55 18.31
CA LEU A 308 -12.20 -2.09 18.69
C LEU A 308 -13.23 -1.06 18.22
N PRO A 309 -14.17 -1.44 17.33
CA PRO A 309 -15.12 -0.48 16.83
C PRO A 309 -15.91 0.06 18.02
N ILE A 310 -15.84 1.38 18.24
CA ILE A 310 -16.69 2.03 19.23
C ILE A 310 -18.11 1.62 18.87
N GLY A 311 -18.81 1.02 19.83
CA GLY A 311 -20.11 0.37 19.67
C GLY A 311 -21.25 1.34 19.39
N ALA A 312 -21.15 2.13 18.33
CA ALA A 312 -22.10 3.14 17.90
C ALA A 312 -23.41 2.55 17.36
N TRP A 313 -23.78 1.33 17.73
CA TRP A 313 -25.02 0.69 17.31
C TRP A 313 -26.23 1.47 17.80
N GLY A 314 -26.25 1.89 19.08
CA GLY A 314 -27.30 2.75 19.62
C GLY A 314 -27.42 4.08 18.87
N SER A 315 -26.29 4.76 18.60
CA SER A 315 -26.26 6.00 17.82
C SER A 315 -26.73 5.79 16.38
N LYS A 316 -26.30 4.71 15.70
CA LYS A 316 -26.73 4.35 14.34
C LYS A 316 -28.23 4.04 14.29
N LEU A 317 -28.77 3.33 15.29
CA LEU A 317 -30.19 3.03 15.41
C LEU A 317 -31.02 4.30 15.64
N LEU A 318 -30.57 5.18 16.54
CA LEU A 318 -31.21 6.46 16.82
C LEU A 318 -31.21 7.38 15.58
N CYS A 319 -30.07 7.52 14.90
CA CYS A 319 -29.99 8.30 13.66
C CYS A 319 -30.87 7.70 12.55
N ARG A 320 -30.97 6.37 12.43
CA ARG A 320 -31.90 5.72 11.48
C ARG A 320 -33.36 6.03 11.81
N LEU A 321 -33.75 5.97 13.08
CA LEU A 321 -35.09 6.34 13.54
C LEU A 321 -35.42 7.81 13.26
N ILE A 322 -34.48 8.72 13.49
CA ILE A 322 -34.66 10.16 13.23
C ILE A 322 -34.79 10.42 11.71
N CYS A 323 -33.89 9.87 10.89
CA CYS A 323 -33.82 10.20 9.46
C CYS A 323 -34.81 9.42 8.59
N LEU A 324 -35.23 8.22 8.99
CA LEU A 324 -36.07 7.32 8.18
C LEU A 324 -37.39 6.92 8.89
N GLY A 325 -37.65 7.44 10.10
CA GLY A 325 -38.77 7.03 10.92
C GLY A 325 -38.72 5.53 11.27
N TRP A 326 -39.89 4.92 11.41
CA TRP A 326 -40.02 3.48 11.69
C TRP A 326 -39.36 2.59 10.62
N ARG A 327 -39.23 3.06 9.37
CA ARG A 327 -38.55 2.32 8.30
C ARG A 327 -37.04 2.14 8.57
N GLY A 328 -36.45 2.97 9.43
CA GLY A 328 -35.07 2.83 9.89
C GLY A 328 -34.81 1.62 10.79
N LEU A 329 -35.86 0.94 11.27
CA LEU A 329 -35.78 -0.30 12.06
C LEU A 329 -35.70 -1.57 11.19
N LEU A 330 -36.01 -1.49 9.90
CA LEU A 330 -35.95 -2.63 8.99
C LEU A 330 -34.48 -2.98 8.65
N PRO A 331 -34.13 -4.27 8.53
CA PRO A 331 -32.84 -4.66 7.97
C PRO A 331 -32.76 -4.28 6.47
N TRP A 332 -31.59 -3.80 6.08
CA TRP A 332 -31.18 -3.44 4.71
C TRP A 332 -29.86 -4.15 4.41
#